data_AF-A0A937VEU1-F1
#
_entry.id   AF-A0A937VEU1-F1
#
_cell.length_a   1.000
_cell.length_b   1.000
_cell.length_c   1.000
_cell.angle_alpha   90.00
_cell.angle_beta   90.00
_cell.angle_gamma   90.00
#
_symmetry.space_group_name_H-M   'P 1'
#
loop_
_entity.id
_entity.type
_entity.pdbx_description
1 polymer ?
#
loop_
_entity_poly.entity_id
_entity_poly.type
_entity_poly.pdbx_seq_one_letter_code
_entity_poly.pdbx_strand_id
1 'polypeptide(L)'
;MNYQLPDALAGATVQELHLELIRRSRHNAFDGARVLADLLAQRAAWQAILFDTCDLALSGGASLIKLRDLDRNIYNVDTLYILAVDEPAARRLAACAEPWLADEVQIYSQQETNKLLGGCDDGLRLVTMWWD
;
A
#
# COMPACT_ATOMS: atom_id res chain seq x y z
N MET A 1 -9.34 -2.84 -33.28
CA MET A 1 -9.95 -3.74 -32.28
C MET A 1 -10.27 -2.88 -31.08
N ASN A 2 -11.55 -2.67 -30.76
CA ASN A 2 -11.94 -1.87 -29.60
C ASN A 2 -11.76 -2.75 -28.36
N TYR A 3 -10.74 -2.45 -27.56
CA TYR A 3 -10.52 -3.14 -26.30
C TYR A 3 -11.55 -2.62 -25.28
N GLN A 4 -12.32 -3.54 -24.70
CA GLN A 4 -13.26 -3.23 -23.63
C GLN A 4 -12.83 -4.01 -22.40
N LEU A 5 -12.68 -3.30 -21.28
CA LEU A 5 -12.41 -3.93 -19.99
C LEU A 5 -13.66 -4.70 -19.53
N PRO A 6 -13.50 -5.81 -18.79
CA PRO A 6 -14.61 -6.45 -18.10
C PRO A 6 -15.39 -5.43 -17.25
N ASP A 7 -16.72 -5.49 -17.24
CA ASP A 7 -17.58 -4.50 -16.56
C ASP A 7 -17.24 -4.34 -15.08
N ALA A 8 -16.87 -5.43 -14.39
CA ALA A 8 -16.46 -5.41 -12.99
C ALA A 8 -15.16 -4.60 -12.74
N LEU A 9 -14.24 -4.57 -13.71
CA LEU A 9 -13.03 -3.76 -13.63
C LEU A 9 -13.30 -2.31 -14.03
N ALA A 10 -14.19 -2.09 -15.01
CA ALA A 10 -14.54 -0.76 -15.48
C ALA A 10 -15.28 0.07 -14.40
N GLY A 11 -16.07 -0.59 -13.55
CA GLY A 11 -16.80 0.05 -12.45
C GLY A 11 -16.04 0.13 -11.12
N ALA A 12 -14.86 -0.51 -11.01
CA ALA A 12 -14.11 -0.54 -9.76
C ALA A 12 -13.49 0.83 -9.44
N THR A 13 -13.51 1.21 -8.17
CA THR A 13 -12.76 2.36 -7.67
C THR A 13 -11.26 2.12 -7.75
N VAL A 14 -10.48 3.19 -7.81
CA VAL A 14 -9.00 3.10 -7.80
C VAL A 14 -8.50 2.36 -6.55
N GLN A 15 -9.11 2.59 -5.38
CA GLN A 15 -8.76 1.87 -4.16
C GLN A 15 -9.04 0.37 -4.29
N GLU A 16 -10.18 -0.05 -4.84
CA GLU A 16 -10.50 -1.46 -5.05
C GLU A 16 -9.51 -2.15 -6.01
N LEU A 17 -9.08 -1.45 -7.06
CA LEU A 17 -8.03 -1.96 -7.95
C LEU A 17 -6.72 -2.20 -7.19
N HIS A 18 -6.29 -1.27 -6.33
CA HIS A 18 -5.10 -1.45 -5.50
C HIS A 18 -5.25 -2.55 -4.44
N LEU A 19 -6.43 -2.69 -3.82
CA LEU A 19 -6.69 -3.79 -2.89
C LEU A 19 -6.65 -5.15 -3.60
N GLU A 20 -7.14 -5.22 -4.84
CA GLU A 20 -7.06 -6.45 -5.63
C GLU A 20 -5.61 -6.79 -6.04
N LEU A 21 -4.79 -5.79 -6.34
CA LEU A 21 -3.35 -5.97 -6.56
C LEU A 21 -2.65 -6.49 -5.29
N ILE A 22 -2.96 -5.91 -4.13
CA ILE A 22 -2.49 -6.40 -2.83
C ILE A 22 -2.88 -7.87 -2.64
N ARG A 23 -4.18 -8.20 -2.80
CA ARG A 23 -4.70 -9.55 -2.58
C ARG A 23 -3.99 -10.62 -3.41
N ARG A 24 -3.60 -10.27 -4.64
CA ARG A 24 -2.91 -11.16 -5.59
C ARG A 24 -1.41 -11.26 -5.34
N SER A 25 -0.84 -10.31 -4.62
CA SER A 25 0.61 -10.22 -4.43
C SER A 25 1.08 -11.23 -3.39
N ARG A 26 2.18 -11.90 -3.73
CA ARG A 26 2.93 -12.79 -2.84
C ARG A 26 4.40 -12.55 -3.08
N HIS A 27 5.11 -12.12 -2.05
CA HIS A 27 6.52 -11.77 -2.13
C HIS A 27 7.16 -12.03 -0.78
N ASN A 28 8.18 -12.88 -0.72
CA ASN A 28 8.81 -13.28 0.55
C ASN A 28 7.78 -13.76 1.59
N ALA A 29 7.76 -13.11 2.77
CA ALA A 29 6.80 -13.41 3.81
C ALA A 29 5.42 -12.72 3.60
N PHE A 30 5.30 -11.80 2.64
CA PHE A 30 4.07 -11.10 2.33
C PHE A 30 3.02 -12.05 1.73
N ASP A 31 1.94 -12.27 2.47
CA ASP A 31 0.72 -12.93 2.00
C ASP A 31 -0.39 -11.88 1.82
N GLY A 32 -0.53 -11.40 0.58
CA GLY A 32 -1.46 -10.33 0.25
C GLY A 32 -2.93 -10.64 0.56
N ALA A 33 -3.33 -11.91 0.54
CA ALA A 33 -4.70 -12.30 0.88
C ALA A 33 -4.95 -12.14 2.39
N ARG A 34 -4.00 -12.54 3.22
CA ARG A 34 -4.05 -12.36 4.67
C ARG A 34 -3.97 -10.89 5.05
N VAL A 35 -3.01 -10.17 4.50
CA VAL A 35 -2.82 -8.72 4.75
C VAL A 35 -4.08 -7.95 4.39
N LEU A 36 -4.69 -8.20 3.22
CA LEU A 36 -5.94 -7.54 2.85
C LEU A 36 -7.09 -7.86 3.81
N ALA A 37 -7.24 -9.12 4.23
CA ALA A 37 -8.31 -9.50 5.16
C ALA A 37 -8.20 -8.72 6.48
N ASP A 38 -6.99 -8.62 7.03
CA ASP A 38 -6.71 -7.89 8.27
C ASP A 38 -6.91 -6.36 8.09
N LEU A 39 -6.49 -5.80 6.95
CA LEU A 39 -6.75 -4.39 6.60
C LEU A 39 -8.25 -4.09 6.51
N LEU A 40 -9.03 -4.97 5.88
CA LEU A 40 -10.49 -4.82 5.79
C LEU A 40 -11.18 -4.94 7.15
N ALA A 41 -10.68 -5.81 8.04
CA ALA A 41 -11.17 -5.87 9.42
C ALA A 41 -10.93 -4.56 10.19
N GLN A 42 -9.94 -3.76 9.78
CA GLN A 42 -9.62 -2.44 10.32
C GLN A 42 -10.06 -1.29 9.41
N ARG A 43 -11.09 -1.46 8.56
CA ARG A 43 -11.50 -0.47 7.54
C ARG A 43 -11.64 0.97 8.05
N ALA A 44 -12.14 1.16 9.27
CA ALA A 44 -12.35 2.47 9.87
C ALA A 44 -11.04 3.18 10.29
N ALA A 45 -9.90 2.46 10.32
CA ALA A 45 -8.62 2.99 10.76
C ALA A 45 -7.81 3.66 9.63
N TRP A 46 -8.21 3.53 8.36
CA TRP A 46 -7.45 4.05 7.24
C TRP A 46 -8.33 4.73 6.19
N GLN A 47 -7.76 5.71 5.49
CA GLN A 47 -8.39 6.41 4.37
C GLN A 47 -8.01 5.79 3.03
N ALA A 48 -6.73 5.49 2.85
CA ALA A 48 -6.18 4.95 1.61
C ALA A 48 -5.04 3.97 1.87
N ILE A 49 -4.86 3.03 0.96
CA ILE A 49 -3.80 2.01 0.99
C ILE A 49 -3.20 1.88 -0.40
N LEU A 50 -1.87 1.80 -0.46
CA LEU A 50 -1.09 1.57 -1.67
C LEU A 50 -0.03 0.50 -1.38
N PHE A 51 0.18 -0.43 -2.31
CA PHE A 51 1.32 -1.35 -2.29
C PHE A 51 2.15 -1.09 -3.54
N ASP A 52 3.35 -0.56 -3.34
CA ASP A 52 4.22 -0.05 -4.40
C ASP A 52 5.69 -0.07 -3.96
N THR A 53 6.59 0.27 -4.88
CA THR A 53 7.99 0.59 -4.62
C THR A 53 8.17 2.07 -4.92
N CYS A 54 7.78 2.92 -3.97
CA CYS A 54 8.02 4.35 -4.05
C CYS A 54 9.31 4.66 -3.29
N ASP A 55 10.31 5.19 -3.99
CA ASP A 55 11.45 5.78 -3.30
C ASP A 55 10.98 7.07 -2.60
N LEU A 56 10.82 7.00 -1.29
CA LEU A 56 10.49 8.17 -0.47
C LEU A 56 11.70 9.08 -0.27
N ALA A 57 12.92 8.61 -0.57
CA ALA A 57 14.05 9.50 -0.74
C ALA A 57 13.86 10.24 -2.07
N LEU A 58 13.59 11.54 -1.99
CA LEU A 58 13.35 12.46 -3.11
C LEU A 58 14.54 12.59 -4.10
N SER A 59 15.45 11.62 -4.15
CA SER A 59 16.73 11.60 -4.85
C SER A 59 16.95 10.39 -5.76
N GLY A 60 16.09 9.36 -5.73
CA GLY A 60 16.26 8.16 -6.56
C GLY A 60 15.43 8.16 -7.85
N GLY A 61 15.99 7.57 -8.91
CA GLY A 61 15.29 7.39 -10.19
C GLY A 61 14.21 6.31 -10.10
N ALA A 62 13.13 6.47 -10.87
CA ALA A 62 12.04 5.49 -10.92
C ALA A 62 12.52 4.13 -11.45
N SER A 63 12.29 3.06 -10.69
CA SER A 63 12.54 1.69 -11.14
C SER A 63 11.47 1.25 -12.15
N LEU A 64 11.90 0.79 -13.33
CA LEU A 64 11.01 0.19 -14.35
C LEU A 64 10.82 -1.32 -14.16
N ILE A 65 11.10 -1.84 -12.97
CA ILE A 65 11.02 -3.27 -12.67
C ILE A 65 9.61 -3.85 -12.90
N LYS A 66 8.56 -3.09 -12.55
CA LYS A 66 7.18 -3.48 -12.83
C LYS A 66 6.95 -3.67 -14.32
N LEU A 67 7.40 -2.73 -15.17
CA LEU A 67 7.25 -2.83 -16.63
C LEU A 67 7.88 -4.11 -17.19
N ARG A 68 9.06 -4.49 -16.69
CA ARG A 68 9.76 -5.73 -17.08
C ARG A 68 8.94 -6.98 -16.79
N ASP A 69 8.15 -6.97 -15.71
CA ASP A 69 7.50 -8.16 -15.18
C ASP A 69 5.98 -8.22 -15.47
N LEU A 70 5.42 -7.19 -16.12
CA LEU A 70 3.98 -7.10 -16.45
C LEU A 70 3.49 -8.23 -17.37
N ASP A 71 4.27 -8.62 -18.38
CA ASP A 71 3.91 -9.70 -19.31
C ASP A 71 3.81 -11.07 -18.62
N ARG A 72 4.52 -11.23 -17.51
CA ARG A 72 4.48 -12.40 -16.63
C ARG A 72 3.39 -12.30 -15.57
N ASN A 73 2.57 -11.25 -15.59
CA ASN A 73 1.51 -10.99 -14.62
C ASN A 73 2.06 -10.90 -13.17
N ILE A 74 3.22 -10.28 -13.01
CA ILE A 74 3.88 -10.07 -11.71
C ILE A 74 3.77 -8.58 -11.36
N TYR A 75 3.20 -8.29 -10.20
CA TYR A 75 3.19 -6.96 -9.60
C TYR A 75 4.40 -6.83 -8.67
N ASN A 76 5.54 -6.40 -9.23
CA ASN A 76 6.83 -6.36 -8.52
C ASN A 76 6.92 -5.11 -7.63
N VAL A 77 6.55 -5.30 -6.36
CA VAL A 77 6.47 -4.26 -5.33
C VAL A 77 6.81 -4.85 -3.97
N ASP A 78 7.25 -4.01 -3.03
CA ASP A 78 7.83 -4.42 -1.75
C ASP A 78 7.37 -3.58 -0.56
N THR A 79 6.67 -2.48 -0.76
CA THR A 79 6.31 -1.55 0.32
C THR A 79 4.81 -1.28 0.39
N LEU A 80 4.20 -1.54 1.55
CA LEU A 80 2.82 -1.17 1.86
C LEU A 80 2.80 0.19 2.53
N TYR A 81 2.04 1.12 1.95
CA TYR A 81 1.77 2.45 2.46
C TYR A 81 0.32 2.53 2.91
N ILE A 82 0.09 2.93 4.15
CA ILE A 82 -1.24 3.09 4.73
C ILE A 82 -1.38 4.53 5.22
N LEU A 83 -2.41 5.23 4.72
CA LEU A 83 -2.81 6.52 5.25
C LEU A 83 -3.85 6.31 6.36
N ALA A 84 -3.38 6.31 7.61
CA ALA A 84 -4.23 6.15 8.78
C ALA A 84 -5.01 7.43 9.09
N VAL A 85 -6.22 7.26 9.63
CA VAL A 85 -7.12 8.39 9.97
C VAL A 85 -6.59 9.25 11.11
N ASP A 86 -5.76 8.69 11.98
CA ASP A 86 -5.09 9.38 13.08
C ASP A 86 -3.88 8.59 13.61
N GLU A 87 -3.17 9.15 14.59
CA GLU A 87 -2.03 8.49 15.24
C GLU A 87 -2.39 7.23 16.04
N PRO A 88 -3.46 7.21 16.86
CA PRO A 88 -3.92 5.97 17.47
C PRO A 88 -4.21 4.86 16.44
N ALA A 89 -4.83 5.19 15.31
CA ALA A 89 -5.10 4.26 14.22
C ALA A 89 -3.82 3.75 13.57
N ALA A 90 -2.85 4.62 13.29
CA ALA A 90 -1.54 4.23 12.78
C ALA A 90 -0.85 3.22 13.69
N ARG A 91 -0.86 3.45 15.01
CA ARG A 91 -0.28 2.52 16.01
C ARG A 91 -1.03 1.19 16.03
N ARG A 92 -2.36 1.19 15.95
CA ARG A 92 -3.16 -0.05 15.85
C ARG A 92 -2.86 -0.84 14.58
N LEU A 93 -2.74 -0.16 13.44
CA LEU A 93 -2.42 -0.78 12.16
C LEU A 93 -1.02 -1.39 12.17
N ALA A 94 -0.03 -0.69 12.72
CA ALA A 94 1.33 -1.21 12.89
C ALA A 94 1.36 -2.44 13.80
N ALA A 95 0.63 -2.43 14.92
CA ALA A 95 0.54 -3.58 15.82
C ALA A 95 -0.19 -4.78 15.17
N CYS A 96 -1.25 -4.53 14.40
CA CYS A 96 -1.98 -5.56 13.66
C CYS A 96 -1.11 -6.25 12.59
N ALA A 97 -0.06 -5.57 12.13
CA ALA A 97 0.83 -6.04 11.09
C ALA A 97 2.00 -6.90 11.59
N GLU A 98 2.20 -7.04 12.91
CA GLU A 98 3.25 -7.89 13.48
C GLU A 98 3.26 -9.31 12.88
N PRO A 99 2.10 -9.99 12.66
CA PRO A 99 2.07 -11.32 12.05
C PRO A 99 2.33 -11.34 10.53
N TRP A 100 2.45 -10.19 9.88
CA TRP A 100 2.71 -10.07 8.43
C TRP A 100 4.20 -10.16 8.10
N LEU A 101 5.06 -10.17 9.12
CA LEU A 101 6.51 -10.39 8.99
C LEU A 101 7.17 -9.38 8.03
N ALA A 102 6.79 -8.11 8.15
CA ALA A 102 7.51 -7.02 7.49
C ALA A 102 8.89 -6.84 8.16
N ASP A 103 9.92 -6.61 7.36
CA ASP A 103 11.29 -6.39 7.84
C ASP A 103 11.43 -5.02 8.50
N GLU A 104 10.68 -4.03 8.01
CA GLU A 104 10.64 -2.68 8.56
C GLU A 104 9.19 -2.18 8.65
N VAL A 105 8.85 -1.56 9.78
CA VAL A 105 7.58 -0.86 10.00
C VAL A 105 7.87 0.54 10.53
N GLN A 106 7.38 1.57 9.83
CA GLN A 106 7.61 2.96 10.20
C GLN A 106 6.29 3.72 10.29
N ILE A 107 6.12 4.50 11.35
CA ILE A 107 5.05 5.49 11.50
C ILE A 107 5.67 6.87 11.41
N TYR A 108 5.18 7.68 10.48
CA TYR A 108 5.69 9.03 10.24
C TYR A 108 4.95 10.05 11.10
N SER A 109 5.63 11.13 11.50
CA SER A 109 4.99 12.27 12.16
C SER A 109 4.00 12.98 11.21
N GLN A 110 3.15 13.86 11.74
CA GLN A 110 2.26 14.71 10.91
C GLN A 110 3.08 15.50 9.87
N GLN A 111 4.19 16.10 10.30
CA GLN A 111 5.02 16.96 9.46
C GLN A 111 5.63 16.18 8.29
N GLU A 112 6.16 14.98 8.56
CA GLU A 112 6.71 14.10 7.53
C GLU A 112 5.63 13.56 6.61
N THR A 113 4.48 13.14 7.17
CA THR A 113 3.31 12.68 6.40
C THR A 113 2.88 13.75 5.41
N ASN A 114 2.68 14.99 5.87
CA ASN A 114 2.28 16.11 5.02
C ASN A 114 3.31 16.40 3.92
N LYS A 115 4.61 16.32 4.24
CA LYS A 115 5.69 16.52 3.27
C LYS A 115 5.70 15.43 2.19
N LEU A 116 5.58 14.16 2.57
CA LEU A 116 5.64 13.02 1.65
C LEU A 116 4.43 12.94 0.73
N LEU A 117 3.24 13.33 1.22
CA LEU A 117 2.01 13.35 0.43
C LEU A 117 1.87 14.60 -0.46
N GLY A 118 2.73 15.60 -0.29
CA GLY A 118 2.59 16.90 -0.97
C GLY A 118 1.43 17.75 -0.45
N GLY A 119 0.94 17.47 0.76
CA GLY A 119 -0.24 18.08 1.36
C GLY A 119 -1.25 17.02 1.85
N CYS A 120 -1.74 17.13 3.09
CA CYS A 120 -2.83 16.31 3.60
C CYS A 120 -3.58 17.00 4.77
N ASP A 121 -4.74 16.46 5.14
CA ASP A 121 -5.48 16.91 6.31
C ASP A 121 -4.69 16.69 7.62
N ASP A 122 -4.97 17.55 8.61
CA ASP A 122 -4.41 17.43 9.95
C ASP A 122 -4.92 16.16 10.65
N GLY A 123 -4.04 15.54 11.43
CA GLY A 123 -4.32 14.32 12.18
C GLY A 123 -3.85 13.05 11.46
N LEU A 124 -3.83 13.04 10.12
CA LEU A 124 -3.46 11.86 9.34
C LEU A 124 -2.02 11.41 9.61
N ARG A 125 -1.79 10.10 9.47
CA ARG A 125 -0.48 9.49 9.67
C ARG A 125 -0.18 8.49 8.57
N LEU A 126 0.98 8.63 7.95
CA LEU A 126 1.52 7.61 7.08
C LEU A 126 2.14 6.48 7.92
N VAL A 127 1.83 5.24 7.54
CA VAL A 127 2.50 4.03 8.00
C VAL A 127 3.09 3.34 6.78
N THR A 128 4.35 2.90 6.87
CA THR A 128 4.98 2.07 5.84
C THR A 128 5.42 0.74 6.41
N MET A 129 5.35 -0.29 5.58
CA MET A 129 5.82 -1.64 5.89
C MET A 129 6.56 -2.18 4.68
N TRP A 130 7.78 -2.67 4.86
CA TRP A 130 8.63 -3.13 3.76
C TRP A 130 9.03 -4.60 3.94
N TRP A 131 9.19 -5.32 2.82
CA TRP A 131 9.61 -6.72 2.75
C TRP A 131 10.78 -6.90 1.77
N ASP A 132 11.84 -7.62 2.18
CA ASP A 132 12.99 -8.04 1.33
C ASP A 132 12.95 -9.51 0.92
#